data_AF-A0A949G056-F1
#
_entry.id   AF-A0A949G056-F1
#
_cell.length_a   1.000
_cell.length_b   1.000
_cell.length_c   1.000
_cell.angle_alpha   90.00
_cell.angle_beta   90.00
_cell.angle_gamma   90.00
#
_symmetry.space_group_name_H-M   'P 1'
#
loop_
_entity.id
_entity.type
_entity.pdbx_description
1 polymer ?
#
loop_
_entity_poly.entity_id
_entity_poly.type
_entity_poly.pdbx_seq_one_letter_code
_entity_poly.pdbx_strand_id
1 'polypeptide(L)'
;MRTTFARFLRSIALSALASVALVAPARAIDVTIDSGTMTNGYMNVFELPSNGGAYVFGAGWGVADLNATFPTSSTVNFTPNTIGDPNPFWYTPSGGPGATGNKIMEANLYAQNDGGLAGQTITFKGNVTSFTLQTGTNPNTDYTFKAFVRDFAPDFSSVVETLIPITSTGQFTATLATINDPARHVQWGLQMKGPDVWITDVAAKGSVTVTAVPEPSTYALLAFGGCAAAALRRRIRRANA
;
A
#
# COMPACT_ATOMS: atom_id res chain seq x y z
N MET A 1 0.98 33.21 -80.02
CA MET A 1 -0.22 32.36 -80.17
C MET A 1 -0.25 31.40 -78.98
N ARG A 2 -1.15 31.66 -78.01
CA ARG A 2 -1.78 30.75 -77.04
C ARG A 2 -0.86 29.86 -76.15
N THR A 3 -0.58 30.25 -74.90
CA THR A 3 -1.34 29.99 -73.65
C THR A 3 -1.39 28.52 -73.18
N THR A 4 -1.12 28.36 -71.87
CA THR A 4 -1.62 27.34 -70.93
C THR A 4 -0.95 25.96 -70.91
N PHE A 5 0.03 25.79 -70.00
CA PHE A 5 0.17 24.53 -69.23
C PHE A 5 0.81 24.76 -67.85
N ALA A 6 0.44 25.87 -67.21
CA ALA A 6 0.58 26.04 -65.76
C ALA A 6 -0.76 25.64 -65.13
N ARG A 7 -0.73 24.71 -64.17
CA ARG A 7 -1.86 24.10 -63.43
C ARG A 7 -2.41 22.80 -64.03
N PHE A 8 -1.79 21.68 -63.64
CA PHE A 8 -2.54 20.45 -63.38
C PHE A 8 -1.91 19.75 -62.16
N LEU A 9 -2.60 19.88 -61.02
CA LEU A 9 -2.58 19.01 -59.82
C LEU A 9 -1.20 18.71 -59.18
N ARG A 10 -0.77 19.35 -58.07
CA ARG A 10 -1.32 19.32 -56.68
C ARG A 10 -1.83 17.93 -56.28
N SER A 11 -1.26 17.42 -55.17
CA SER A 11 -1.49 16.10 -54.55
C SER A 11 -0.65 15.00 -55.21
N ILE A 12 0.39 14.45 -54.59
CA ILE A 12 0.31 13.57 -53.42
C ILE A 12 1.57 13.78 -52.54
N ALA A 13 1.42 14.52 -51.45
CA ALA A 13 2.25 14.34 -50.27
C ALA A 13 1.52 13.29 -49.43
N LEU A 14 1.79 12.00 -49.65
CA LEU A 14 1.30 10.95 -48.77
C LEU A 14 2.29 10.85 -47.60
N SER A 15 2.04 11.71 -46.62
CA SER A 15 2.54 11.60 -45.27
C SER A 15 2.17 10.23 -44.71
N ALA A 16 3.15 9.33 -44.65
CA ALA A 16 3.09 8.17 -43.76
C ALA A 16 3.15 8.70 -42.32
N LEU A 17 1.99 9.02 -41.74
CA LEU A 17 1.86 9.09 -40.28
C LEU A 17 2.01 7.65 -39.78
N ALA A 18 3.24 7.26 -39.46
CA ALA A 18 3.47 6.18 -38.52
C ALA A 18 2.96 6.69 -37.16
N SER A 19 1.71 6.38 -36.83
CA SER A 19 1.21 6.47 -35.46
C SER A 19 1.93 5.42 -34.63
N VAL A 20 3.19 5.69 -34.27
CA VAL A 20 3.78 5.09 -33.09
C VAL A 20 2.96 5.64 -31.94
N ALA A 21 2.05 4.82 -31.41
CA ALA A 21 1.49 5.07 -30.10
C ALA A 21 2.70 5.14 -29.16
N LEU A 22 3.06 6.34 -28.73
CA LEU A 22 3.98 6.53 -27.62
C LEU A 22 3.31 5.87 -26.41
N VAL A 23 3.65 4.61 -26.14
CA VAL A 23 3.40 4.02 -24.84
C VAL A 23 4.27 4.84 -23.90
N ALA A 24 3.66 5.84 -23.26
CA ALA A 24 4.31 6.56 -22.19
C ALA A 24 4.75 5.50 -21.16
N PRO A 25 6.02 5.49 -20.72
CA PRO A 25 6.44 4.56 -19.69
C PRO A 25 5.54 4.74 -18.48
N ALA A 26 5.06 3.63 -17.91
CA ALA A 26 4.32 3.65 -16.65
C ALA A 26 5.09 4.51 -15.65
N ARG A 27 4.44 5.54 -15.09
CA ARG A 27 5.08 6.40 -14.10
C ARG A 27 5.16 5.58 -12.81
N ALA A 28 6.35 5.56 -12.21
CA ALA A 28 6.50 5.02 -10.87
C ALA A 28 5.89 6.01 -9.87
N ILE A 29 4.94 5.54 -9.07
CA ILE A 29 4.31 6.28 -7.98
C ILE A 29 4.79 5.64 -6.69
N ASP A 30 5.59 6.39 -5.93
CA ASP A 30 5.98 6.00 -4.58
C ASP A 30 4.84 6.36 -3.62
N VAL A 31 4.52 5.43 -2.72
CA VAL A 31 3.54 5.64 -1.64
C VAL A 31 4.13 5.10 -0.33
N THR A 32 3.67 5.63 0.80
CA THR A 32 4.26 5.36 2.11
C THR A 32 3.19 5.39 3.21
N ILE A 33 3.59 5.21 4.47
CA ILE A 33 2.68 5.34 5.62
C ILE A 33 2.19 6.79 5.73
N ASP A 34 0.88 6.99 5.62
CA ASP A 34 0.25 8.29 5.77
C ASP A 34 -1.18 8.14 6.31
N SER A 35 -1.44 8.63 7.51
CA SER A 35 -2.76 8.59 8.15
C SER A 35 -3.82 9.39 7.40
N GLY A 36 -3.42 10.33 6.54
CA GLY A 36 -4.33 11.12 5.71
C GLY A 36 -4.88 10.33 4.50
N THR A 37 -4.20 9.28 4.08
CA THR A 37 -4.62 8.43 2.96
C THR A 37 -5.06 7.04 3.41
N MET A 38 -4.36 6.46 4.39
CA MET A 38 -4.63 5.13 4.93
C MET A 38 -5.79 5.16 5.94
N THR A 39 -6.98 5.43 5.43
CA THR A 39 -8.21 5.63 6.22
C THR A 39 -9.20 4.48 6.09
N ASN A 40 -8.90 3.49 5.25
CA ASN A 40 -9.77 2.34 5.01
C ASN A 40 -9.33 1.14 5.84
N GLY A 41 -10.31 0.43 6.40
CA GLY A 41 -10.10 -0.81 7.12
C GLY A 41 -11.03 -1.91 6.63
N TYR A 42 -10.51 -3.14 6.51
CA TYR A 42 -11.29 -4.32 6.19
C TYR A 42 -10.83 -5.52 7.01
N MET A 43 -11.77 -6.23 7.61
CA MET A 43 -11.51 -7.42 8.42
C MET A 43 -12.07 -8.64 7.71
N ASN A 44 -11.22 -9.64 7.45
CA ASN A 44 -11.68 -11.00 7.14
C ASN A 44 -11.60 -11.87 8.40
N VAL A 45 -12.64 -12.66 8.64
CA VAL A 45 -12.73 -13.58 9.77
C VAL A 45 -12.86 -15.00 9.26
N PHE A 46 -12.03 -15.88 9.78
CA PHE A 46 -12.00 -17.30 9.45
C PHE A 46 -12.15 -18.14 10.73
N GLU A 47 -12.63 -19.36 10.58
CA GLU A 47 -12.53 -20.38 11.63
C GLU A 47 -11.06 -20.70 11.94
N LEU A 48 -10.81 -21.18 13.14
CA LEU A 48 -9.50 -21.76 13.45
C LEU A 48 -9.21 -22.95 12.53
N PRO A 49 -7.93 -23.25 12.22
CA PRO A 49 -7.55 -24.45 11.49
C PRO A 49 -8.07 -25.76 12.13
N SER A 50 -8.16 -25.80 13.45
CA SER A 50 -8.77 -26.92 14.19
C SER A 50 -10.27 -27.10 13.89
N ASN A 51 -10.94 -26.04 13.44
CA ASN A 51 -12.33 -26.01 13.01
C ASN A 51 -12.46 -25.86 11.47
N GLY A 52 -11.46 -26.36 10.73
CA GLY A 52 -11.49 -26.43 9.27
C GLY A 52 -11.03 -25.16 8.53
N GLY A 53 -10.77 -24.06 9.22
CA GLY A 53 -10.18 -22.85 8.62
C GLY A 53 -11.08 -22.10 7.62
N ALA A 54 -12.39 -22.40 7.60
CA ALA A 54 -13.32 -21.84 6.64
C ALA A 54 -13.46 -20.32 6.82
N TYR A 55 -13.69 -19.60 5.72
CA TYR A 55 -14.11 -18.21 5.78
C TYR A 55 -15.48 -18.10 6.46
N VAL A 56 -15.62 -17.15 7.37
CA VAL A 56 -16.87 -16.88 8.09
C VAL A 56 -17.53 -15.64 7.50
N PHE A 57 -16.85 -14.50 7.55
CA PHE A 57 -17.34 -13.24 6.98
C PHE A 57 -16.21 -12.24 6.76
N GLY A 58 -16.56 -11.13 6.10
CA GLY A 58 -15.68 -10.01 5.80
C GLY A 58 -16.47 -8.72 5.81
N ALA A 59 -15.91 -7.66 6.39
CA ALA A 59 -16.59 -6.38 6.49
C ALA A 59 -15.61 -5.21 6.60
N GLY A 60 -16.06 -4.03 6.16
CA GLY A 60 -15.36 -2.78 6.41
C GLY A 60 -15.41 -2.41 7.89
N TRP A 61 -14.24 -2.19 8.49
CA TRP A 61 -14.07 -1.90 9.92
C TRP A 61 -13.35 -0.55 10.08
N GLY A 62 -13.56 0.11 11.22
CA GLY A 62 -12.80 1.32 11.55
C GLY A 62 -11.33 0.99 11.77
N VAL A 63 -10.44 1.96 11.52
CA VAL A 63 -8.98 1.77 11.73
C VAL A 63 -8.66 1.31 13.15
N ALA A 64 -9.34 1.87 14.16
CA ALA A 64 -9.16 1.48 15.55
C ALA A 64 -9.63 0.04 15.84
N ASP A 65 -10.70 -0.43 15.19
CA ASP A 65 -11.22 -1.79 15.35
C ASP A 65 -10.30 -2.85 14.70
N LEU A 66 -9.42 -2.42 13.81
CA LEU A 66 -8.32 -3.24 13.30
C LEU A 66 -7.15 -3.36 14.26
N ASN A 67 -7.24 -2.78 15.46
CA ASN A 67 -6.14 -2.67 16.42
C ASN A 67 -4.90 -1.98 15.80
N ALA A 68 -5.18 -1.03 14.90
CA ALA A 68 -4.19 -0.15 14.29
C ALA A 68 -4.39 1.29 14.79
N THR A 69 -3.29 1.95 15.15
CA THR A 69 -3.32 3.33 15.65
C THR A 69 -2.21 4.15 15.01
N PHE A 70 -2.53 5.38 14.60
CA PHE A 70 -1.57 6.35 14.11
C PHE A 70 -1.11 7.27 15.26
N PRO A 71 0.01 6.98 15.97
CA PRO A 71 0.56 7.91 16.95
C PRO A 71 1.06 9.23 16.32
N THR A 72 1.41 9.20 15.03
CA THR A 72 1.69 10.38 14.21
C THR A 72 1.13 10.14 12.80
N SER A 73 1.09 11.18 11.96
CA SER A 73 0.61 11.02 10.58
C SER A 73 1.45 10.08 9.73
N SER A 74 2.71 9.83 10.10
CA SER A 74 3.67 9.02 9.35
C SER A 74 4.09 7.75 10.08
N THR A 75 3.39 7.38 11.15
CA THR A 75 3.71 6.20 11.96
C THR A 75 2.43 5.46 12.30
N VAL A 76 2.42 4.14 12.15
CA VAL A 76 1.32 3.27 12.55
C VAL A 76 1.82 2.16 13.46
N ASN A 77 1.06 1.88 14.50
CA ASN A 77 1.25 0.76 15.40
C ASN A 77 0.14 -0.26 15.16
N PHE A 78 0.50 -1.54 15.15
CA PHE A 78 -0.42 -2.67 15.12
C PHE A 78 -0.23 -3.56 16.34
N THR A 79 -1.35 -4.03 16.88
CA THR A 79 -1.38 -5.17 17.80
C THR A 79 -2.37 -6.21 17.29
N PRO A 80 -2.28 -7.47 17.76
CA PRO A 80 -3.30 -8.47 17.52
C PRO A 80 -4.71 -7.96 17.79
N ASN A 81 -5.65 -8.34 16.93
CA ASN A 81 -7.03 -7.92 17.03
C ASN A 81 -7.69 -8.42 18.31
N THR A 82 -8.52 -7.56 18.88
CA THR A 82 -9.29 -7.84 20.10
C THR A 82 -10.76 -7.61 19.83
N ILE A 83 -11.59 -8.45 20.42
CA ILE A 83 -13.04 -8.27 20.38
C ILE A 83 -13.58 -8.08 21.79
N GLY A 84 -14.23 -6.95 22.05
CA GLY A 84 -14.82 -6.61 23.35
C GLY A 84 -16.09 -7.39 23.70
N ASP A 85 -16.41 -8.46 22.98
CA ASP A 85 -17.56 -9.32 23.19
C ASP A 85 -17.11 -10.69 23.73
N PRO A 86 -17.52 -11.09 24.95
CA PRO A 86 -17.10 -12.36 25.53
C PRO A 86 -17.79 -13.59 24.91
N ASN A 87 -18.57 -13.44 23.84
CA ASN A 87 -19.26 -14.54 23.19
C ASN A 87 -18.31 -15.71 22.81
N PRO A 88 -18.72 -16.98 23.02
CA PRO A 88 -17.97 -18.16 22.59
C PRO A 88 -17.62 -18.21 21.09
N PHE A 89 -18.32 -17.43 20.27
CA PHE A 89 -17.97 -17.24 18.87
C PHE A 89 -16.55 -16.70 18.70
N TRP A 90 -16.14 -15.75 19.55
CA TRP A 90 -14.82 -15.12 19.53
C TRP A 90 -13.82 -15.85 20.41
N TYR A 91 -14.23 -16.41 21.53
CA TYR A 91 -13.30 -16.97 22.52
C TYR A 91 -13.70 -18.36 22.98
N THR A 92 -12.73 -19.18 23.37
CA THR A 92 -13.00 -20.51 23.94
C THR A 92 -12.60 -20.56 25.43
N PRO A 93 -13.49 -21.00 26.35
CA PRO A 93 -14.93 -21.27 26.15
C PRO A 93 -15.78 -19.98 26.09
N SER A 94 -15.25 -18.85 26.55
CA SER A 94 -15.85 -17.52 26.52
C SER A 94 -14.75 -16.47 26.77
N GLY A 95 -15.03 -15.19 26.48
CA GLY A 95 -14.05 -14.12 26.66
C GLY A 95 -13.80 -13.81 28.13
N GLY A 96 -12.52 -13.58 28.44
CA GLY A 96 -12.02 -13.29 29.77
C GLY A 96 -10.49 -13.40 29.80
N PRO A 97 -9.83 -12.91 30.87
CA PRO A 97 -8.37 -13.03 30.99
C PRO A 97 -7.90 -14.48 30.87
N GLY A 98 -6.93 -14.73 29.98
CA GLY A 98 -6.41 -16.05 29.67
C GLY A 98 -7.24 -16.87 28.66
N ALA A 99 -8.34 -16.32 28.14
CA ALA A 99 -9.13 -16.99 27.12
C ALA A 99 -8.33 -17.15 25.81
N THR A 100 -8.56 -18.24 25.10
CA THR A 100 -7.98 -18.46 23.79
C THR A 100 -8.92 -17.94 22.71
N GLY A 101 -8.39 -17.23 21.71
CA GLY A 101 -9.16 -16.82 20.54
C GLY A 101 -9.74 -18.02 19.79
N ASN A 102 -10.89 -17.81 19.16
CA ASN A 102 -11.67 -18.81 18.45
C ASN A 102 -11.86 -18.46 16.97
N LYS A 103 -11.26 -17.36 16.50
CA LYS A 103 -11.29 -16.95 15.09
C LYS A 103 -9.92 -16.47 14.64
N ILE A 104 -9.58 -16.74 13.39
CA ILE A 104 -8.46 -16.08 12.74
C ILE A 104 -8.96 -14.78 12.15
N MET A 105 -8.36 -13.67 12.57
CA MET A 105 -8.64 -12.33 12.11
C MET A 105 -7.55 -11.88 11.15
N GLU A 106 -7.93 -11.35 10.00
CA GLU A 106 -7.05 -10.75 9.02
C GLU A 106 -7.44 -9.28 8.84
N ALA A 107 -6.82 -8.42 9.64
CA ALA A 107 -6.96 -6.98 9.58
C ALA A 107 -6.16 -6.41 8.41
N ASN A 108 -6.83 -5.66 7.54
CA ASN A 108 -6.23 -4.95 6.43
C ASN A 108 -6.46 -3.44 6.60
N LEU A 109 -5.40 -2.68 6.88
CA LEU A 109 -5.41 -1.22 6.88
C LEU A 109 -4.78 -0.73 5.57
N TYR A 110 -5.47 0.16 4.86
CA TYR A 110 -4.98 0.59 3.55
C TYR A 110 -5.48 1.98 3.16
N ALA A 111 -4.79 2.52 2.17
CA ALA A 111 -5.31 3.60 1.33
C ALA A 111 -5.83 2.98 0.03
N GLN A 112 -6.85 3.61 -0.56
CA GLN A 112 -7.42 3.21 -1.84
C GLN A 112 -7.45 4.38 -2.82
N ASN A 113 -7.19 4.08 -4.09
CA ASN A 113 -7.42 4.98 -5.20
C ASN A 113 -8.29 4.30 -6.26
N ASP A 114 -9.35 4.98 -6.65
CA ASP A 114 -10.30 4.51 -7.66
C ASP A 114 -9.96 5.16 -9.01
N GLY A 115 -9.39 4.38 -9.92
CA GLY A 115 -9.13 4.76 -11.31
C GLY A 115 -7.95 5.70 -11.59
N GLY A 116 -7.54 6.54 -10.64
CA GLY A 116 -6.46 7.51 -10.80
C GLY A 116 -5.06 6.92 -10.96
N LEU A 117 -4.88 5.64 -10.66
CA LEU A 117 -3.61 4.91 -10.71
C LEU A 117 -3.56 3.82 -11.79
N ALA A 118 -4.50 3.81 -12.73
CA ALA A 118 -4.52 2.84 -13.83
C ALA A 118 -3.25 2.92 -14.69
N GLY A 119 -2.66 1.75 -15.00
CA GLY A 119 -1.48 1.62 -15.85
C GLY A 119 -0.18 2.20 -15.26
N GLN A 120 -0.14 2.44 -13.95
CA GLN A 120 1.03 2.96 -13.23
C GLN A 120 1.77 1.84 -12.50
N THR A 121 3.01 2.11 -12.10
CA THR A 121 3.74 1.21 -11.19
C THR A 121 3.70 1.79 -9.79
N ILE A 122 2.97 1.14 -8.89
CA ILE A 122 2.87 1.56 -7.49
C ILE A 122 3.97 0.90 -6.69
N THR A 123 4.69 1.70 -5.90
CA THR A 123 5.77 1.22 -5.02
C THR A 123 5.50 1.69 -3.60
N PHE A 124 4.95 0.79 -2.78
CA PHE A 124 4.70 1.03 -1.37
C PHE A 124 5.95 0.73 -0.54
N LYS A 125 6.43 1.73 0.21
CA LYS A 125 7.64 1.65 1.04
C LYS A 125 7.31 1.98 2.49
N GLY A 126 8.02 1.35 3.41
CA GLY A 126 7.92 1.64 4.84
C GLY A 126 9.13 1.11 5.59
N ASN A 127 9.29 1.55 6.83
CA ASN A 127 10.35 1.12 7.72
C ASN A 127 9.78 0.60 9.03
N VAL A 128 10.05 -0.66 9.33
CA VAL A 128 9.62 -1.31 10.57
C VAL A 128 10.63 -0.96 11.66
N THR A 129 10.21 -0.14 12.61
CA THR A 129 11.07 0.35 13.70
C THR A 129 10.99 -0.52 14.95
N SER A 130 9.89 -1.26 15.12
CA SER A 130 9.71 -2.24 16.18
C SER A 130 8.98 -3.47 15.65
N PHE A 131 9.45 -4.65 16.01
CA PHE A 131 8.82 -5.93 15.68
C PHE A 131 9.01 -6.89 16.87
N THR A 132 7.99 -6.97 17.72
CA THR A 132 7.96 -7.86 18.89
C THR A 132 6.84 -8.90 18.80
N LEU A 133 6.16 -8.93 17.66
CA LEU A 133 5.01 -9.78 17.41
C LEU A 133 5.36 -11.26 17.61
N GLN A 134 4.49 -11.99 18.30
CA GLN A 134 4.58 -13.44 18.44
C GLN A 134 4.44 -14.07 17.05
N THR A 135 5.52 -14.65 16.54
CA THR A 135 5.54 -15.28 15.22
C THR A 135 5.97 -16.74 15.33
N GLY A 136 5.63 -17.54 14.33
CA GLY A 136 5.93 -18.96 14.31
C GLY A 136 5.13 -19.68 13.23
N THR A 137 4.91 -20.98 13.45
CA THR A 137 4.23 -21.86 12.50
C THR A 137 2.90 -22.38 13.03
N ASN A 138 2.52 -22.03 14.25
CA ASN A 138 1.24 -22.44 14.84
C ASN A 138 0.16 -21.39 14.52
N PRO A 139 -0.73 -21.64 13.56
CA PRO A 139 -1.75 -20.67 13.17
C PRO A 139 -2.78 -20.40 14.27
N ASN A 140 -2.85 -21.22 15.33
CA ASN A 140 -3.76 -20.99 16.45
C ASN A 140 -3.18 -20.04 17.53
N THR A 141 -1.89 -19.69 17.43
CA THR A 141 -1.23 -18.85 18.44
C THR A 141 -0.39 -17.73 17.84
N ASP A 142 0.09 -17.91 16.62
CA ASP A 142 1.10 -17.07 16.00
C ASP A 142 0.48 -16.14 14.96
N TYR A 143 1.16 -15.02 14.74
CA TYR A 143 0.72 -13.95 13.86
C TYR A 143 1.63 -13.83 12.66
N THR A 144 1.09 -13.27 11.59
CA THR A 144 1.84 -12.83 10.43
C THR A 144 1.54 -11.36 10.16
N PHE A 145 2.55 -10.65 9.66
CA PHE A 145 2.42 -9.25 9.27
C PHE A 145 2.97 -9.08 7.86
N LYS A 146 2.24 -8.36 7.01
CA LYS A 146 2.59 -8.18 5.60
C LYS A 146 2.34 -6.75 5.15
N ALA A 147 3.17 -6.26 4.23
CA ALA A 147 2.83 -5.12 3.39
C ALA A 147 2.25 -5.61 2.08
N PHE A 148 1.34 -4.84 1.48
CA PHE A 148 0.73 -5.20 0.21
C PHE A 148 0.53 -4.02 -0.73
N VAL A 149 0.49 -4.34 -2.02
CA VAL A 149 -0.18 -3.55 -3.05
C VAL A 149 -1.14 -4.47 -3.78
N ARG A 150 -2.39 -4.04 -3.94
CA ARG A 150 -3.48 -4.79 -4.57
C ARG A 150 -4.10 -3.95 -5.66
N ASP A 151 -4.53 -4.63 -6.70
CA ASP A 151 -5.26 -4.04 -7.80
C ASP A 151 -6.49 -4.90 -8.07
N PHE A 152 -7.67 -4.41 -7.66
CA PHE A 152 -8.94 -5.13 -7.79
C PHE A 152 -9.66 -4.79 -9.08
N ALA A 153 -10.36 -5.80 -9.63
CA ALA A 153 -11.37 -5.57 -10.65
C ALA A 153 -12.48 -4.63 -10.11
N PRO A 154 -13.22 -3.93 -10.99
CA PRO A 154 -14.23 -2.94 -10.58
C PRO A 154 -15.36 -3.52 -9.69
N ASP A 155 -15.61 -4.81 -9.80
CA ASP A 155 -16.60 -5.55 -9.01
C ASP A 155 -15.99 -6.33 -7.83
N PHE A 156 -14.69 -6.14 -7.56
CA PHE A 156 -13.90 -6.89 -6.58
C PHE A 156 -13.87 -8.42 -6.79
N SER A 157 -14.27 -8.92 -7.96
CA SER A 157 -14.32 -10.37 -8.26
C SER A 157 -12.93 -11.02 -8.37
N SER A 158 -11.90 -10.22 -8.64
CA SER A 158 -10.52 -10.67 -8.76
C SER A 158 -9.55 -9.59 -8.33
N VAL A 159 -8.34 -10.03 -7.97
CA VAL A 159 -7.25 -9.17 -7.51
C VAL A 159 -5.94 -9.62 -8.11
N VAL A 160 -5.11 -8.66 -8.52
CA VAL A 160 -3.69 -8.86 -8.74
C VAL A 160 -2.98 -8.23 -7.55
N GLU A 161 -2.08 -8.95 -6.89
CA GLU A 161 -1.45 -8.44 -5.68
C GLU A 161 0.03 -8.80 -5.55
N THR A 162 0.74 -7.92 -4.84
CA THR A 162 2.07 -8.15 -4.30
C THR A 162 1.96 -8.15 -2.78
N LEU A 163 2.42 -9.22 -2.14
CA LEU A 163 2.45 -9.39 -0.68
C LEU A 163 3.89 -9.57 -0.23
N ILE A 164 4.35 -8.75 0.71
CA ILE A 164 5.69 -8.81 1.28
C ILE A 164 5.60 -9.20 2.76
N PRO A 165 6.06 -10.40 3.14
CA PRO A 165 6.17 -10.79 4.53
C PRO A 165 7.12 -9.87 5.30
N ILE A 166 6.71 -9.44 6.49
CA ILE A 166 7.52 -8.67 7.42
C ILE A 166 7.73 -9.55 8.67
N THR A 167 8.98 -9.93 8.92
CA THR A 167 9.36 -10.84 10.01
C THR A 167 10.37 -10.24 11.00
N SER A 168 10.81 -9.01 10.75
CA SER A 168 11.79 -8.30 11.58
C SER A 168 11.70 -6.79 11.34
N THR A 169 12.49 -6.03 12.09
CA THR A 169 12.73 -4.61 11.79
C THR A 169 13.48 -4.43 10.46
N GLY A 170 13.38 -3.23 9.89
CA GLY A 170 13.99 -2.86 8.61
C GLY A 170 13.02 -2.32 7.58
N GLN A 171 13.55 -1.91 6.44
CA GLN A 171 12.76 -1.38 5.33
C GLN A 171 12.10 -2.51 4.54
N PHE A 172 10.89 -2.26 4.03
CA PHE A 172 10.23 -3.10 3.02
C PHE A 172 9.88 -2.29 1.79
N THR A 173 9.65 -2.99 0.68
CA THR A 173 9.11 -2.42 -0.56
C THR A 173 8.21 -3.44 -1.23
N ALA A 174 6.96 -3.06 -1.49
CA ALA A 174 6.00 -3.81 -2.29
C ALA A 174 5.72 -3.05 -3.57
N THR A 175 5.94 -3.69 -4.72
CA THR A 175 5.75 -3.06 -6.04
C THR A 175 4.73 -3.83 -6.86
N LEU A 176 3.83 -3.11 -7.52
CA LEU A 176 2.85 -3.68 -8.45
C LEU A 176 2.66 -2.77 -9.66
N ALA A 177 2.72 -3.35 -10.87
CA ALA A 177 2.26 -2.67 -12.08
C ALA A 177 0.74 -2.87 -12.19
N THR A 178 -0.01 -1.77 -12.14
CA THR A 178 -1.48 -1.82 -12.20
C THR A 178 -1.96 -2.00 -13.62
N ILE A 179 -3.13 -2.61 -13.76
CA ILE A 179 -3.78 -2.79 -15.05
C ILE A 179 -4.27 -1.43 -15.54
N ASN A 180 -4.11 -1.18 -16.85
CA ASN A 180 -4.53 0.06 -17.49
C ASN A 180 -6.05 0.07 -17.75
N ASP A 181 -6.82 0.08 -16.67
CA ASP A 181 -8.28 0.21 -16.67
C ASP A 181 -8.67 1.22 -15.57
N PRO A 182 -9.29 2.35 -15.93
CA PRO A 182 -9.65 3.42 -14.99
C PRO A 182 -10.81 3.05 -14.05
N ALA A 183 -11.45 1.88 -14.19
CA ALA A 183 -12.47 1.42 -13.25
C ALA A 183 -11.90 0.62 -12.07
N ARG A 184 -10.59 0.39 -12.03
CA ARG A 184 -9.95 -0.46 -11.02
C ARG A 184 -9.71 0.22 -9.69
N HIS A 185 -9.66 -0.59 -8.64
CA HIS A 185 -9.42 -0.15 -7.27
C HIS A 185 -8.02 -0.58 -6.84
N VAL A 186 -7.11 0.39 -6.73
CA VAL A 186 -5.73 0.14 -6.32
C VAL A 186 -5.60 0.44 -4.83
N GLN A 187 -5.13 -0.53 -4.06
CA GLN A 187 -4.93 -0.42 -2.62
C GLN A 187 -3.47 -0.67 -2.26
N TRP A 188 -2.97 0.05 -1.26
CA TRP A 188 -1.69 -0.26 -0.62
C TRP A 188 -1.83 -0.17 0.89
N GLY A 189 -1.18 -1.07 1.61
CA GLY A 189 -1.44 -1.19 3.03
C GLY A 189 -0.70 -2.27 3.77
N LEU A 190 -1.14 -2.48 5.01
CA LEU A 190 -0.58 -3.43 5.96
C LEU A 190 -1.65 -4.44 6.36
N GLN A 191 -1.25 -5.70 6.46
CA GLN A 191 -2.09 -6.81 6.89
C GLN A 191 -1.50 -7.44 8.15
N MET A 192 -2.32 -7.55 9.21
CA MET A 192 -2.05 -8.42 10.35
C MET A 192 -3.01 -9.59 10.30
N LYS A 193 -2.48 -10.81 10.45
CA LYS A 193 -3.28 -12.03 10.49
C LYS A 193 -2.88 -12.93 11.65
N GLY A 194 -3.86 -13.39 12.42
CA GLY A 194 -3.67 -14.35 13.50
C GLY A 194 -4.94 -14.57 14.30
N PRO A 195 -4.91 -15.40 15.36
CA PRO A 195 -6.06 -15.59 16.23
C PRO A 195 -6.45 -14.29 16.95
N ASP A 196 -7.73 -14.10 17.24
CA ASP A 196 -8.17 -13.02 18.11
C ASP A 196 -7.63 -13.18 19.54
N VAL A 197 -7.50 -12.07 20.26
CA VAL A 197 -6.90 -12.03 21.60
C VAL A 197 -7.82 -11.29 22.55
N TRP A 198 -7.97 -11.81 23.76
CA TRP A 198 -8.70 -11.07 24.79
C TRP A 198 -7.94 -9.79 25.13
N ILE A 199 -8.67 -8.69 25.32
CA ILE A 199 -8.10 -7.34 25.41
C ILE A 199 -6.98 -7.17 26.46
N THR A 200 -7.04 -7.91 27.57
CA THR A 200 -6.01 -7.85 28.63
C THR A 200 -4.72 -8.59 28.29
N ASP A 201 -4.73 -9.44 27.27
CA ASP A 201 -3.66 -10.40 26.99
C ASP A 201 -2.83 -10.03 25.76
N VAL A 202 -3.26 -8.98 25.04
CA VAL A 202 -2.63 -8.47 23.80
C VAL A 202 -1.16 -8.14 23.99
N ALA A 203 -0.81 -7.53 25.12
CA ALA A 203 0.57 -7.10 25.38
C ALA A 203 1.57 -8.27 25.31
N ALA A 204 1.17 -9.47 25.72
CA ALA A 204 2.00 -10.67 25.68
C ALA A 204 2.24 -11.18 24.24
N LYS A 205 1.43 -10.74 23.27
CA LYS A 205 1.53 -11.12 21.85
C LYS A 205 2.40 -10.17 21.03
N GLY A 206 2.84 -9.06 21.63
CA GLY A 206 3.70 -8.08 20.99
C GLY A 206 2.98 -7.17 20.00
N SER A 207 3.77 -6.39 19.27
CA SER A 207 3.29 -5.37 18.35
C SER A 207 4.25 -5.15 17.19
N VAL A 208 3.78 -4.40 16.19
CA VAL A 208 4.59 -3.92 15.07
C VAL A 208 4.42 -2.40 14.95
N THR A 209 5.53 -1.69 14.81
CA THR A 209 5.53 -0.25 14.50
C THR A 209 6.17 -0.03 13.14
N VAL A 210 5.45 0.69 12.26
CA VAL A 210 5.90 1.03 10.92
C VAL A 210 5.88 2.54 10.75
N THR A 211 6.97 3.09 10.24
CA THR A 211 7.08 4.50 9.87
C THR A 211 7.15 4.66 8.36
N ALA A 212 6.75 5.82 7.87
CA ALA A 212 6.99 6.23 6.50
C ALA A 212 8.50 6.20 6.19
N VAL A 213 8.87 5.69 5.02
CA VAL A 213 10.18 6.03 4.43
C VAL A 213 10.00 7.40 3.78
N PRO A 214 10.82 8.40 4.12
CA PRO A 214 10.80 9.67 3.42
C PRO A 214 11.01 9.40 1.94
N GLU A 215 10.15 9.96 1.08
CA GLU A 215 10.49 9.99 -0.34
C GLU A 215 11.88 10.63 -0.50
N PRO A 216 12.66 10.25 -1.54
CA PRO A 216 13.81 11.02 -1.97
C PRO A 216 13.31 12.39 -2.41
N SER A 217 13.02 13.23 -1.43
CA SER A 217 12.28 14.45 -1.60
C SER A 217 13.27 15.44 -2.20
N THR A 218 12.76 16.16 -3.19
CA THR A 218 13.02 17.55 -3.56
C THR A 218 13.97 18.38 -2.68
N TYR A 219 14.16 18.11 -1.38
CA TYR A 219 15.27 18.64 -0.57
C TYR A 219 16.66 18.34 -1.12
N ALA A 220 16.91 17.14 -1.64
CA ALA A 220 18.18 16.87 -2.33
C ALA A 220 18.28 17.72 -3.61
N LEU A 221 17.19 17.78 -4.41
CA LEU A 221 17.15 18.56 -5.64
C LEU A 221 17.26 20.08 -5.41
N LEU A 222 16.69 20.60 -4.32
CA LEU A 222 16.77 22.00 -3.90
C LEU A 222 18.12 22.34 -3.26
N ALA A 223 18.71 21.42 -2.50
CA ALA A 223 20.06 21.58 -1.96
C ALA A 223 21.11 21.60 -3.09
N PHE A 224 21.02 20.66 -4.05
CA PHE A 224 21.91 20.64 -5.21
C PHE A 224 21.62 21.79 -6.19
N GLY A 225 20.34 22.13 -6.43
CA GLY A 225 19.93 23.26 -7.26
C GLY A 225 20.35 24.62 -6.69
N GLY A 226 20.26 24.79 -5.36
CA GLY A 226 20.71 25.98 -4.64
C GLY A 226 22.24 26.15 -4.68
N CYS A 227 23.00 25.06 -4.49
CA CYS A 227 24.45 25.07 -4.62
C CYS A 227 24.91 25.40 -6.06
N ALA A 228 24.25 24.83 -7.08
CA ALA A 228 24.53 25.13 -8.48
C ALA A 228 24.24 26.60 -8.84
N ALA A 229 23.12 27.16 -8.37
CA ALA A 229 22.77 28.56 -8.59
C ALA A 229 23.74 29.53 -7.88
N ALA A 230 24.20 29.20 -6.67
CA ALA A 230 25.19 29.99 -5.94
C ALA A 230 26.58 29.95 -6.61
N ALA A 231 27.00 28.79 -7.13
CA ALA A 231 28.24 28.65 -7.89
C ALA A 231 28.21 29.44 -9.21
N LEU A 232 27.09 29.42 -9.93
CA LEU A 232 26.90 30.18 -11.17
C LEU A 232 26.93 31.70 -10.92
N ARG A 233 26.29 32.18 -9.85
CA ARG A 233 26.33 33.60 -9.46
C ARG A 233 27.73 34.08 -9.09
N ARG A 234 28.55 33.23 -8.42
CA ARG A 234 29.96 33.56 -8.11
C ARG A 234 30.82 33.64 -9.37
N ARG A 235 30.55 32.81 -10.38
CA ARG A 235 31.29 32.79 -11.64
C ARG A 235 31.01 34.02 -12.50
N ILE A 236 29.75 34.45 -12.58
CA ILE A 236 29.33 35.65 -13.33
C ILE A 236 29.92 36.93 -12.71
N ARG A 237 29.94 37.05 -11.38
CA ARG A 237 30.53 38.22 -10.69
C ARG A 237 32.04 38.36 -10.90
N ARG A 238 32.77 37.26 -11.11
CA ARG A 238 34.21 37.28 -11.42
C ARG A 238 34.53 37.59 -12.88
N ALA A 239 33.55 37.46 -13.78
CA ALA A 239 33.73 37.80 -15.20
C ALA A 239 33.42 39.28 -15.51
N ASN A 240 32.78 39.98 -14.56
CA ASN A 240 32.36 41.38 -14.69
C ASN A 240 33.16 42.34 -13.79
N ALA A 241 34.25 41.86 -13.20
CA ALA A 241 35.22 42.62 -12.43
C ALA A 241 36.59 42.47 -13.09
#